data_AF-A0A139A4Q1-F1
#
_entry.id   AF-A0A139A4Q1-F1
#
_cell.length_a   1.000
_cell.length_b   1.000
_cell.length_c   1.000
_cell.angle_alpha   90.00
_cell.angle_beta   90.00
_cell.angle_gamma   90.00
#
_symmetry.space_group_name_H-M   'P 1'
#
loop_
_entity.id
_entity.type
_entity.pdbx_description
1 polymer ?
#
loop_
_entity_poly.entity_id
_entity_poly.type
_entity_poly.pdbx_seq_one_letter_code
_entity_poly.pdbx_strand_id
1 'polypeptide(L)'
;MDGKGEMKIIWPEEAKVKLDYSQTIGNTAPAGLWGFAIVLTMLGAINAGLVDPDFGPIVWSYFLAIGSSFIPLGYLEFSRNNILTGTILFTYGPFGAGMAIFQLLAYSGAIKPGNLSAGLVTLFTLYAFVSFLFLCVAIRFNVAMCSTFVGVILLLLCLAGSSYGSVGATRASGWLSLITAATAFYGGSAPFINELWGREVLPAGDLTWVWAGKQHGRNRLASVAESKAERETLSVPAAAVVTEPGGDKAAAWSQHVVRGMVKEHELEVCEARRPGGQKQEEQEHVPEINDVASRYFV
;
A
#
# COMPACT_ATOMS: atom_id res chain seq x y z
N MET A 1 -18.85 11.63 57.58
CA MET A 1 -19.11 10.54 56.62
C MET A 1 -20.51 10.82 56.11
N ASP A 2 -20.69 11.38 54.91
CA ASP A 2 -20.59 10.63 53.67
C ASP A 2 -20.36 11.62 52.50
N GLY A 3 -19.18 11.53 51.88
CA GLY A 3 -18.76 12.40 50.77
C GLY A 3 -18.79 11.63 49.48
N LYS A 4 -19.95 11.60 48.81
CA LYS A 4 -20.08 11.07 47.44
C LYS A 4 -19.93 12.22 46.45
N GLY A 5 -18.68 12.51 46.09
CA GLY A 5 -18.36 13.32 44.93
C GLY A 5 -18.71 12.54 43.67
N GLU A 6 -19.90 12.78 43.11
CA GLU A 6 -20.23 12.32 41.77
C GLU A 6 -19.30 13.02 40.78
N MET A 7 -18.26 12.32 40.33
CA MET A 7 -17.49 12.72 39.15
C MET A 7 -18.42 12.65 37.94
N LYS A 8 -19.05 13.77 37.64
CA LYS A 8 -19.77 13.98 36.40
C LYS A 8 -18.75 14.01 35.27
N ILE A 9 -18.56 12.86 34.62
CA ILE A 9 -17.75 12.75 33.39
C ILE A 9 -18.49 13.57 32.34
N ILE A 10 -18.01 14.81 32.12
CA ILE A 10 -18.49 15.67 31.06
C ILE A 10 -17.91 15.11 29.76
N TRP A 11 -18.61 14.16 29.16
CA TRP A 11 -18.38 13.82 27.76
C TRP A 11 -18.75 15.05 26.94
N PRO A 12 -17.87 15.57 26.06
CA PRO A 12 -18.25 16.63 25.15
C PRO A 12 -19.40 16.11 24.28
N GLU A 13 -20.55 16.76 24.44
CA GLU A 13 -21.78 16.48 23.71
C GLU A 13 -21.47 16.60 22.21
N GLU A 14 -21.44 15.44 21.55
CA GLU A 14 -21.30 15.24 20.12
C GLU A 14 -20.17 16.04 19.46
N ALA A 15 -18.93 15.52 19.56
CA ALA A 15 -18.02 15.64 18.44
C ALA A 15 -18.67 14.90 17.26
N LYS A 16 -19.56 15.60 16.53
CA LYS A 16 -20.11 15.14 15.25
C LYS A 16 -18.92 14.99 14.32
N VAL A 17 -18.34 13.79 14.32
CA VAL A 17 -17.33 13.39 13.36
C VAL A 17 -17.95 13.65 12.00
N LYS A 18 -17.45 14.67 11.30
CA LYS A 18 -17.83 14.91 9.90
C LYS A 18 -17.15 13.82 9.09
N LEU A 19 -17.71 12.61 9.13
CA LEU A 19 -17.43 11.59 8.14
C LEU A 19 -17.89 12.17 6.81
N ASP A 20 -16.97 12.34 5.88
CA ASP A 20 -17.30 12.74 4.52
C ASP A 20 -18.01 11.57 3.82
N TYR A 21 -19.34 11.53 3.95
CA TYR A 21 -20.19 10.53 3.31
C TYR A 21 -20.19 10.64 1.76
N SER A 22 -19.45 11.58 1.14
CA SER A 22 -19.27 11.58 -0.31
C SER A 22 -18.43 10.38 -0.79
N GLN A 23 -17.62 9.80 0.09
CA GLN A 23 -16.88 8.58 -0.16
C GLN A 23 -17.63 7.40 0.48
N THR A 24 -18.14 6.48 -0.34
CA THR A 24 -18.87 5.29 0.11
C THR A 24 -18.01 4.31 0.93
N ILE A 25 -16.69 4.52 1.00
CA ILE A 25 -15.70 3.62 1.59
C ILE A 25 -14.79 4.40 2.55
N GLY A 26 -14.67 3.91 3.79
CA GLY A 26 -13.79 4.49 4.82
C GLY A 26 -12.30 4.32 4.52
N ASN A 27 -11.46 5.05 5.26
CA ASN A 27 -10.02 5.04 5.05
C ASN A 27 -9.35 3.76 5.53
N THR A 28 -8.74 3.00 4.61
CA THR A 28 -8.10 1.72 4.92
C THR A 28 -6.58 1.85 5.11
N ALA A 29 -5.97 2.99 4.77
CA ALA A 29 -4.55 3.25 4.96
C ALA A 29 -4.05 2.99 6.40
N PRO A 30 -4.74 3.43 7.49
CA PRO A 30 -4.30 3.14 8.85
C PRO A 30 -4.29 1.65 9.19
N ALA A 31 -5.30 0.91 8.72
CA ALA A 31 -5.40 -0.53 8.96
C ALA A 31 -4.23 -1.28 8.31
N GLY A 32 -3.84 -0.88 7.09
CA GLY A 32 -2.66 -1.42 6.40
C GLY A 32 -1.36 -1.15 7.16
N LEU A 33 -1.13 0.09 7.60
CA LEU A 33 0.09 0.44 8.36
C LEU A 33 0.17 -0.26 9.72
N TRP A 34 -0.94 -0.40 10.45
CA TRP A 34 -0.95 -1.12 11.73
C TRP A 34 -0.71 -2.61 11.55
N GLY A 35 -1.34 -3.24 10.55
CA GLY A 35 -1.06 -4.63 10.22
C GLY A 35 0.43 -4.84 9.91
N PHE A 36 1.01 -3.96 9.09
CA PHE A 36 2.43 -4.01 8.77
C PHE A 36 3.32 -3.84 10.00
N ALA A 37 3.00 -2.89 10.88
CA ALA A 37 3.75 -2.62 12.11
C ALA A 37 3.72 -3.81 13.09
N ILE A 38 2.56 -4.47 13.25
CA ILE A 38 2.44 -5.67 14.10
C ILE A 38 3.39 -6.76 13.61
N VAL A 39 3.35 -7.03 12.30
CA VAL A 39 4.17 -8.08 11.68
C VAL A 39 5.67 -7.78 11.79
N LEU A 40 6.06 -6.53 11.57
CA LEU A 40 7.44 -6.09 11.77
C LEU A 40 7.89 -6.24 13.23
N THR A 41 7.01 -5.94 14.18
CA THR A 41 7.32 -6.08 15.61
C THR A 41 7.60 -7.54 15.97
N MET A 42 6.75 -8.46 15.48
CA MET A 42 6.92 -9.89 15.71
C MET A 42 8.20 -10.45 15.08
N LEU A 43 8.46 -10.10 13.81
CA LEU A 43 9.69 -10.50 13.12
C LEU A 43 10.93 -9.92 13.81
N GLY A 44 10.82 -8.68 14.27
CA GLY A 44 11.88 -7.99 15.00
C GLY A 44 12.24 -8.60 16.31
N ALA A 45 11.23 -9.01 17.08
CA ALA A 45 11.42 -9.65 18.36
C ALA A 45 12.22 -10.96 18.23
N ILE A 46 11.94 -11.77 17.20
CA ILE A 46 12.71 -12.98 16.91
C ILE A 46 14.13 -12.63 16.45
N ASN A 47 14.27 -11.76 15.45
CA ASN A 47 15.58 -11.44 14.86
C ASN A 47 16.52 -10.72 15.83
N ALA A 48 15.98 -9.92 16.76
CA ALA A 48 16.74 -9.26 17.81
C ALA A 48 17.12 -10.21 18.97
N GLY A 49 16.55 -11.41 19.03
CA GLY A 49 16.74 -12.37 20.12
C GLY A 49 16.01 -11.98 21.41
N LEU A 50 14.90 -11.24 21.30
CA LEU A 50 14.05 -10.89 22.44
C LEU A 50 13.06 -12.00 22.80
N VAL A 51 12.75 -12.87 21.83
CA VAL A 51 11.78 -13.98 21.94
C VAL A 51 12.43 -15.25 21.40
N ASP A 52 12.05 -16.40 21.95
CA ASP A 52 12.55 -17.71 21.54
C ASP A 52 12.26 -18.00 20.06
N PRO A 53 13.18 -18.67 19.33
CA PRO A 53 12.98 -19.06 17.93
C PRO A 53 11.75 -19.94 17.69
N ASP A 54 11.32 -20.69 18.72
CA ASP A 54 10.11 -21.53 18.70
C ASP A 54 8.82 -20.72 18.51
N PHE A 55 8.87 -19.39 18.67
CA PHE A 55 7.79 -18.49 18.34
C PHE A 55 7.60 -18.29 16.81
N GLY A 56 8.55 -18.76 15.99
CA GLY A 56 8.55 -18.62 14.54
C GLY A 56 7.24 -18.98 13.84
N PRO A 57 6.65 -20.17 14.06
CA PRO A 57 5.40 -20.58 13.41
C PRO A 57 4.23 -19.62 13.67
N ILE A 58 4.14 -19.05 14.87
CA ILE A 58 3.11 -18.05 15.22
C ILE A 58 3.31 -16.79 14.39
N VAL A 59 4.56 -16.30 14.30
CA VAL A 59 4.89 -15.12 13.49
C VAL A 59 4.51 -15.32 12.04
N TRP A 60 4.89 -16.45 11.43
CA TRP A 60 4.56 -16.74 10.03
C TRP A 60 3.05 -16.91 9.81
N SER A 61 2.31 -17.44 10.79
CA SER A 61 0.84 -17.52 10.71
C SER A 61 0.19 -16.14 10.68
N TYR A 62 0.64 -15.21 11.53
CA TYR A 62 0.18 -13.82 11.49
C TYR A 62 0.63 -13.09 10.24
N PHE A 63 1.85 -13.36 9.77
CA PHE A 63 2.40 -12.84 8.51
C PHE A 63 1.51 -13.26 7.32
N LEU A 64 0.98 -14.49 7.33
CA LEU A 64 0.00 -14.97 6.34
C LEU A 64 -1.35 -14.26 6.46
N ALA A 65 -1.93 -14.21 7.66
CA ALA A 65 -3.26 -13.63 7.88
C ALA A 65 -3.29 -12.13 7.55
N ILE A 66 -2.30 -11.38 8.05
CA ILE A 66 -2.21 -9.94 7.80
C ILE A 66 -1.78 -9.68 6.35
N GLY A 67 -0.80 -10.43 5.83
CA GLY A 67 -0.36 -10.29 4.44
C GLY A 67 -1.49 -10.52 3.43
N SER A 68 -2.27 -11.59 3.60
CA SER A 68 -3.43 -11.84 2.73
C SER A 68 -4.52 -10.77 2.85
N SER A 69 -4.68 -10.15 4.04
CA SER A 69 -5.64 -9.06 4.24
C SER A 69 -5.29 -7.77 3.47
N PHE A 70 -4.04 -7.57 3.06
CA PHE A 70 -3.65 -6.38 2.29
C PHE A 70 -4.22 -6.39 0.87
N ILE A 71 -4.49 -7.56 0.30
CA ILE A 71 -5.07 -7.69 -1.04
C ILE A 71 -6.45 -7.03 -1.11
N PRO A 72 -7.45 -7.41 -0.28
CA PRO A 72 -8.75 -6.73 -0.27
C PRO A 72 -8.66 -5.26 0.17
N LEU A 73 -7.77 -4.91 1.12
CA LEU A 73 -7.57 -3.50 1.50
C LEU A 73 -7.03 -2.65 0.34
N GLY A 74 -6.18 -3.22 -0.51
CA GLY A 74 -5.68 -2.58 -1.73
C GLY A 74 -6.79 -2.30 -2.74
N TYR A 75 -7.70 -3.25 -2.96
CA TYR A 75 -8.88 -3.04 -3.81
C TYR A 75 -9.79 -1.91 -3.30
N LEU A 76 -9.96 -1.81 -1.97
CA LEU A 76 -10.73 -0.72 -1.35
C LEU A 76 -10.04 0.64 -1.56
N GLU A 77 -8.71 0.72 -1.46
CA GLU A 77 -7.98 1.96 -1.75
C GLU A 77 -8.03 2.35 -3.23
N PHE A 78 -7.98 1.38 -4.16
CA PHE A 78 -8.19 1.67 -5.58
C PHE A 78 -9.59 2.23 -5.84
N SER A 79 -10.61 1.72 -5.14
CA SER A 79 -11.98 2.24 -5.20
C SER A 79 -12.11 3.66 -4.65
N ARG A 80 -11.16 4.10 -3.80
CA ARG A 80 -11.06 5.47 -3.26
C ARG A 80 -10.15 6.39 -4.09
N ASN A 81 -9.72 5.95 -5.28
CA ASN A 81 -8.75 6.66 -6.14
C ASN A 81 -7.37 6.90 -5.49
N ASN A 82 -7.01 6.11 -4.47
CA ASN A 82 -5.71 6.18 -3.83
C ASN A 82 -4.76 5.14 -4.41
N ILE A 83 -4.15 5.49 -5.55
CA ILE A 83 -3.27 4.57 -6.30
C ILE A 83 -2.05 4.19 -5.48
N LEU A 84 -1.43 5.13 -4.76
CA LEU A 84 -0.21 4.87 -4.01
C LEU A 84 -0.44 3.80 -2.93
N THR A 85 -1.43 4.01 -2.06
CA THR A 85 -1.68 3.09 -0.95
C THR A 85 -2.22 1.76 -1.47
N GLY A 86 -3.10 1.78 -2.48
CA GLY A 86 -3.60 0.58 -3.14
C GLY A 86 -2.49 -0.27 -3.73
N THR A 87 -1.54 0.32 -4.46
CA THR A 87 -0.41 -0.41 -5.06
C THR A 87 0.55 -0.94 -4.00
N ILE A 88 0.82 -0.18 -2.93
CA ILE A 88 1.64 -0.65 -1.81
C ILE A 88 1.01 -1.90 -1.19
N LEU A 89 -0.25 -1.83 -0.75
CA LEU A 89 -0.92 -2.96 -0.10
C LEU A 89 -1.02 -4.17 -1.02
N PHE A 90 -1.36 -3.96 -2.30
CA PHE A 90 -1.46 -5.05 -3.27
C PHE A 90 -0.11 -5.71 -3.56
N THR A 91 1.01 -4.99 -3.45
CA THR A 91 2.36 -5.56 -3.69
C THR A 91 2.90 -6.27 -2.45
N TYR A 92 2.76 -5.67 -1.26
CA TYR A 92 3.27 -6.27 -0.02
C TYR A 92 2.38 -7.39 0.53
N GLY A 93 1.11 -7.46 0.14
CA GLY A 93 0.21 -8.52 0.59
C GLY A 93 0.64 -9.92 0.13
N PRO A 94 0.79 -10.16 -1.19
CA PRO A 94 1.30 -11.42 -1.74
C PRO A 94 2.73 -11.74 -1.30
N PHE A 95 3.59 -10.73 -1.14
CA PHE A 95 4.91 -10.92 -0.51
C PHE A 95 4.78 -11.53 0.89
N GLY A 96 3.92 -10.92 1.70
CA GLY A 96 3.51 -11.38 3.01
C GLY A 96 3.09 -12.84 3.00
N ALA A 97 1.97 -13.08 2.35
CA ALA A 97 1.35 -14.39 2.26
C ALA A 97 2.27 -15.45 1.66
N GLY A 98 3.00 -15.14 0.59
CA GLY A 98 3.89 -16.08 -0.10
C GLY A 98 5.05 -16.54 0.78
N MET A 99 5.73 -15.61 1.47
CA MET A 99 6.81 -15.94 2.39
C MET A 99 6.31 -16.77 3.57
N ALA A 100 5.14 -16.43 4.11
CA ALA A 100 4.54 -17.19 5.21
C ALA A 100 4.14 -18.61 4.81
N ILE A 101 3.49 -18.78 3.65
CA ILE A 101 3.14 -20.11 3.13
C ILE A 101 4.39 -20.95 2.98
N PHE A 102 5.41 -20.42 2.30
CA PHE A 102 6.67 -21.12 2.12
C PHE A 102 7.28 -21.56 3.45
N GLN A 103 7.35 -20.66 4.43
CA GLN A 103 7.97 -20.96 5.71
C GLN A 103 7.14 -21.92 6.57
N LEU A 104 5.81 -21.82 6.56
CA LEU A 104 4.92 -22.76 7.26
C LEU A 104 5.00 -24.16 6.65
N LEU A 105 5.08 -24.28 5.32
CA LEU A 105 5.31 -25.57 4.64
C LEU A 105 6.68 -26.17 4.98
N ALA A 106 7.71 -25.32 5.16
CA ALA A 106 9.01 -25.77 5.60
C ALA A 106 8.97 -26.26 7.06
N TYR A 107 8.28 -25.54 7.95
CA TYR A 107 8.09 -25.95 9.35
C TYR A 107 7.28 -27.25 9.50
N SER A 108 6.28 -27.47 8.64
CA SER A 108 5.49 -28.71 8.66
C SER A 108 6.24 -29.92 8.09
N GLY A 109 7.40 -29.71 7.47
CA GLY A 109 8.16 -30.75 6.78
C GLY A 109 7.59 -31.15 5.41
N ALA A 110 6.54 -30.49 4.93
CA ALA A 110 5.94 -30.75 3.62
C ALA A 110 6.89 -30.40 2.47
N ILE A 111 7.75 -29.40 2.66
CA ILE A 111 8.86 -29.08 1.75
C ILE A 111 10.18 -29.16 2.49
N LYS A 112 11.20 -29.73 1.84
CA LYS A 112 12.59 -29.73 2.32
C LYS A 112 13.38 -28.74 1.47
N PRO A 113 13.48 -27.47 1.87
CA PRO A 113 14.19 -26.49 1.08
C PRO A 113 15.68 -26.83 0.97
N GLY A 114 16.23 -26.72 -0.24
CA GLY A 114 17.67 -26.79 -0.48
C GLY A 114 18.39 -25.49 -0.06
N ASN A 115 19.54 -25.21 -0.67
CA ASN A 115 20.22 -23.93 -0.44
C ASN A 115 19.44 -22.77 -1.10
N LEU A 116 18.69 -22.02 -0.31
CA LEU A 116 17.87 -20.89 -0.76
C LEU A 116 18.51 -19.53 -0.57
N SER A 117 19.74 -19.47 -0.05
CA SER A 117 20.40 -18.22 0.32
C SER A 117 20.39 -17.20 -0.82
N ALA A 118 20.77 -17.62 -2.03
CA ALA A 118 20.77 -16.75 -3.21
C ALA A 118 19.35 -16.32 -3.64
N GLY A 119 18.37 -17.21 -3.50
CA GLY A 119 16.96 -16.92 -3.83
C GLY A 119 16.35 -15.89 -2.88
N LEU A 120 16.57 -16.05 -1.58
CA LEU A 120 16.11 -15.12 -0.55
C LEU A 120 16.79 -13.75 -0.68
N VAL A 121 18.10 -13.72 -0.93
CA VAL A 121 18.83 -12.47 -1.21
C VAL A 121 18.22 -11.74 -2.41
N THR A 122 17.98 -12.46 -3.51
CA THR A 122 17.41 -11.88 -4.72
C THR A 122 16.01 -11.30 -4.45
N LEU A 123 15.18 -12.05 -3.72
CA LEU A 123 13.84 -11.64 -3.37
C LEU A 123 13.85 -10.40 -2.46
N PHE A 124 14.63 -10.40 -1.37
CA PHE A 124 14.71 -9.24 -0.48
C PHE A 124 15.31 -8.01 -1.17
N THR A 125 16.30 -8.19 -2.04
CA THR A 125 16.89 -7.09 -2.82
C THR A 125 15.89 -6.51 -3.82
N LEU A 126 15.10 -7.35 -4.49
CA LEU A 126 14.05 -6.91 -5.40
C LEU A 126 12.98 -6.11 -4.66
N TYR A 127 12.54 -6.60 -3.50
CA TYR A 127 11.59 -5.86 -2.68
C TYR A 127 12.18 -4.57 -2.11
N ALA A 128 13.47 -4.53 -1.76
CA ALA A 128 14.14 -3.30 -1.35
C ALA A 128 14.15 -2.27 -2.48
N PHE A 129 14.36 -2.70 -3.73
CA PHE A 129 14.24 -1.83 -4.90
C PHE A 129 12.81 -1.31 -5.10
N VAL A 130 11.80 -2.17 -4.98
CA VAL A 130 10.39 -1.76 -5.03
C VAL A 130 10.05 -0.77 -3.90
N SER A 131 10.52 -1.02 -2.67
CA SER A 131 10.40 -0.09 -1.55
C SER A 131 11.04 1.26 -1.84
N PHE A 132 12.19 1.26 -2.53
CA PHE A 132 12.87 2.49 -2.95
C PHE A 132 12.06 3.28 -3.98
N LEU A 133 11.38 2.61 -4.92
CA LEU A 133 10.45 3.27 -5.84
C LEU A 133 9.28 3.90 -5.07
N PHE A 134 8.69 3.19 -4.10
CA PHE A 134 7.64 3.75 -3.26
C PHE A 134 8.13 4.92 -2.41
N LEU A 135 9.36 4.85 -1.88
CA LEU A 135 9.97 5.96 -1.15
C LEU A 135 10.04 7.23 -2.01
N CYS A 136 10.47 7.11 -3.28
CA CYS A 136 10.55 8.24 -4.21
C CYS A 136 9.19 8.94 -4.36
N VAL A 137 8.09 8.19 -4.40
CA VAL A 137 6.74 8.74 -4.50
C VAL A 137 6.24 9.27 -3.15
N ALA A 138 6.57 8.59 -2.05
CA ALA A 138 6.15 8.95 -0.68
C ALA A 138 6.66 10.34 -0.24
N ILE A 139 7.79 10.82 -0.79
CA ILE A 139 8.34 12.18 -0.53
C ILE A 139 7.31 13.29 -0.81
N ARG A 140 6.30 13.03 -1.65
CA ARG A 140 5.24 13.99 -1.97
C ARG A 140 4.18 14.10 -0.86
N PHE A 141 4.09 13.12 0.03
CA PHE A 141 3.00 12.98 1.00
C PHE A 141 3.43 13.37 2.41
N ASN A 142 4.22 12.54 3.09
CA ASN A 142 4.32 12.60 4.54
C ASN A 142 5.67 12.07 5.07
N VAL A 143 6.25 12.76 6.08
CA VAL A 143 7.55 12.40 6.67
C VAL A 143 7.50 11.01 7.32
N ALA A 144 6.43 10.70 8.05
CA ALA A 144 6.27 9.41 8.73
C ALA A 144 6.19 8.24 7.74
N MET A 145 5.58 8.47 6.57
CA MET A 145 5.55 7.46 5.51
C MET A 145 6.94 7.28 4.88
N CYS A 146 7.67 8.38 4.63
CA CYS A 146 9.05 8.30 4.15
C CYS A 146 9.97 7.58 5.14
N SER A 147 9.91 7.91 6.44
CA SER A 147 10.74 7.26 7.45
C SER A 147 10.47 5.77 7.55
N THR A 148 9.19 5.37 7.43
CA THR A 148 8.79 3.97 7.39
C THR A 148 9.44 3.27 6.20
N PHE A 149 9.35 3.83 5.00
CA PHE A 149 9.96 3.21 3.81
C PHE A 149 11.49 3.14 3.87
N VAL A 150 12.17 4.16 4.40
CA VAL A 150 13.61 4.11 4.63
C VAL A 150 13.96 2.96 5.57
N GLY A 151 13.20 2.80 6.67
CA GLY A 151 13.35 1.69 7.61
C GLY A 151 13.15 0.33 6.94
N VAL A 152 12.11 0.19 6.11
CA VAL A 152 11.84 -1.06 5.36
C VAL A 152 12.95 -1.40 4.36
N ILE A 153 13.53 -0.41 3.66
CA ILE A 153 14.65 -0.65 2.75
C ILE A 153 15.86 -1.19 3.52
N LEU A 154 16.22 -0.52 4.62
CA LEU A 154 17.35 -0.95 5.45
C LEU A 154 17.12 -2.33 6.07
N LEU A 155 15.89 -2.60 6.51
CA LEU A 155 15.46 -3.91 6.99
C LEU A 155 15.69 -5.00 5.93
N LEU A 156 15.16 -4.81 4.72
CA LEU A 156 15.24 -5.81 3.65
C LEU A 156 16.68 -6.06 3.22
N LEU A 157 17.53 -5.03 3.19
CA LEU A 157 18.97 -5.18 2.94
C LEU A 157 19.68 -5.94 4.06
N CYS A 158 19.33 -5.71 5.33
CA CYS A 158 19.89 -6.49 6.44
C CYS A 158 19.40 -7.95 6.41
N LEU A 159 18.15 -8.20 6.03
CA LEU A 159 17.61 -9.55 5.80
C LEU A 159 18.37 -10.28 4.69
N ALA A 160 18.66 -9.59 3.58
CA ALA A 160 19.51 -10.14 2.52
C ALA A 160 20.92 -10.48 3.04
N GLY A 161 21.53 -9.61 3.85
CA GLY A 161 22.80 -9.87 4.52
C GLY A 161 22.74 -11.08 5.48
N SER A 162 21.61 -11.24 6.19
CA SER A 162 21.35 -12.38 7.07
C SER A 162 21.27 -13.70 6.30
N SER A 163 20.75 -13.69 5.07
CA SER A 163 20.69 -14.88 4.21
C SER A 163 22.06 -15.41 3.80
N TYR A 164 23.14 -14.63 3.96
CA TYR A 164 24.53 -15.11 3.80
C TYR A 164 25.13 -15.71 5.09
N GLY A 165 24.35 -15.85 6.17
CA GLY A 165 24.78 -16.44 7.43
C GLY A 165 25.39 -15.44 8.44
N SER A 166 25.24 -14.13 8.20
CA SER A 166 25.75 -13.11 9.13
C SER A 166 24.80 -12.91 10.31
N VAL A 167 25.16 -13.43 11.49
CA VAL A 167 24.42 -13.24 12.75
C VAL A 167 24.29 -11.75 13.13
N GLY A 168 25.31 -10.94 12.81
CA GLY A 168 25.27 -9.51 13.03
C GLY A 168 24.19 -8.83 12.19
N ALA A 169 24.03 -9.24 10.93
CA ALA A 169 22.98 -8.73 10.06
C ALA A 169 21.58 -9.16 10.53
N THR A 170 21.43 -10.38 11.04
CA THR A 170 20.17 -10.85 11.65
C THR A 170 19.76 -9.95 12.82
N ARG A 171 20.66 -9.72 13.78
CA ARG A 171 20.35 -8.86 14.93
C ARG A 171 20.08 -7.41 14.54
N ALA A 172 20.86 -6.87 13.61
CA ALA A 172 20.65 -5.51 13.09
C ALA A 172 19.26 -5.37 12.44
N SER A 173 18.85 -6.38 11.65
CA SER A 173 17.52 -6.40 11.05
C SER A 173 16.40 -6.41 12.09
N GLY A 174 16.61 -7.13 13.20
CA GLY A 174 15.66 -7.18 14.32
C GLY A 174 15.42 -5.80 14.92
N TRP A 175 16.49 -5.11 15.32
CA TRP A 175 16.37 -3.75 15.87
C TRP A 175 15.79 -2.74 14.87
N LEU A 176 16.19 -2.83 13.60
CA LEU A 176 15.66 -1.96 12.55
C LEU A 176 14.16 -2.17 12.34
N SER A 177 13.67 -3.40 12.39
CA SER A 177 12.23 -3.68 12.26
C SER A 177 11.42 -3.09 13.41
N LEU A 178 11.92 -3.13 14.65
CA LEU A 178 11.23 -2.55 15.82
C LEU A 178 11.12 -1.03 15.70
N ILE A 179 12.21 -0.37 15.29
CA ILE A 179 12.22 1.08 15.05
C ILE A 179 11.25 1.43 13.92
N THR A 180 11.29 0.66 12.83
CA THR A 180 10.41 0.86 11.67
C THR A 180 8.94 0.64 12.04
N ALA A 181 8.64 -0.38 12.85
CA ALA A 181 7.31 -0.66 13.35
C ALA A 181 6.76 0.49 14.21
N ALA A 182 7.59 1.07 15.08
CA ALA A 182 7.20 2.25 15.86
C ALA A 182 6.83 3.44 14.95
N THR A 183 7.62 3.68 13.90
CA THR A 183 7.30 4.74 12.91
C THR A 183 6.04 4.45 12.10
N ALA A 184 5.80 3.18 11.77
CA ALA A 184 4.60 2.75 11.04
C ALA A 184 3.34 2.87 11.91
N PHE A 185 3.41 2.51 13.20
CA PHE A 185 2.32 2.73 14.15
C PHE A 185 1.98 4.21 14.25
N TYR A 186 2.99 5.07 14.41
CA TYR A 186 2.78 6.53 14.42
C TYR A 186 2.17 7.04 13.10
N GLY A 187 2.70 6.59 11.97
CA GLY A 187 2.23 6.96 10.64
C GLY A 187 0.81 6.49 10.32
N GLY A 188 0.34 5.40 10.94
CA GLY A 188 -1.05 4.93 10.83
C GLY A 188 -1.99 5.62 11.83
N SER A 189 -1.52 5.86 13.06
CA SER A 189 -2.33 6.49 14.12
C SER A 189 -2.61 7.97 13.86
N ALA A 190 -1.66 8.70 13.26
CA ALA A 190 -1.85 10.11 12.94
C ALA A 190 -3.05 10.36 11.98
N PRO A 191 -3.14 9.75 10.79
CA PRO A 191 -4.30 9.92 9.91
C PRO A 191 -5.58 9.35 10.52
N PHE A 192 -5.52 8.23 11.26
CA PHE A 192 -6.68 7.64 11.92
C PHE A 192 -7.33 8.59 12.95
N ILE A 193 -6.50 9.18 13.82
CA ILE A 193 -6.97 10.12 14.85
C ILE A 193 -7.42 11.43 14.19
N ASN A 194 -6.67 11.93 13.21
CA ASN A 194 -7.02 13.20 12.56
C ASN A 194 -8.38 13.11 11.81
N GLU A 195 -8.68 11.97 11.22
CA GLU A 195 -9.96 11.71 10.53
C GLU A 195 -11.13 11.61 11.52
N LEU A 196 -10.95 10.89 12.64
CA LEU A 196 -12.00 10.76 13.67
C LEU A 196 -12.25 12.07 14.43
N TRP A 197 -11.23 12.88 14.67
CA TRP A 197 -11.38 14.16 15.39
C TRP A 197 -11.69 15.35 14.49
N GLY A 198 -11.58 15.21 13.17
CA GLY A 198 -11.81 16.29 12.20
C GLY A 198 -10.84 17.49 12.34
N ARG A 199 -9.72 17.30 13.04
CA ARG A 199 -8.66 18.29 13.24
C ARG A 199 -7.30 17.60 13.27
N GLU A 200 -6.24 18.31 12.95
CA GLU A 200 -4.87 17.82 13.09
C GLU A 200 -4.50 17.76 14.59
N VAL A 201 -4.61 16.57 15.19
CA VAL A 201 -4.23 16.31 16.60
C VAL A 201 -2.79 15.82 16.66
N LEU A 202 -2.41 14.93 15.75
CA LEU A 202 -1.05 14.43 15.62
C LEU A 202 -0.42 14.99 14.34
N PRO A 203 0.70 15.73 14.44
CA PRO A 203 1.38 16.25 13.27
C PRO A 203 1.99 15.07 12.54
N ALA A 204 1.37 14.70 11.42
CA ALA A 204 1.88 13.62 10.60
C ALA A 204 3.15 14.07 9.84
N GLY A 205 3.54 15.36 9.92
CA GLY A 205 4.66 15.89 9.15
C GLY A 205 4.29 15.94 7.66
N ASP A 206 3.22 16.66 7.36
CA ASP A 206 2.80 16.87 5.98
C ASP A 206 3.94 17.56 5.21
N LEU A 207 4.43 16.97 4.11
CA LEU A 207 5.48 17.59 3.27
C LEU A 207 4.89 18.54 2.22
N THR A 208 3.57 18.65 2.11
CA THR A 208 2.93 19.47 1.08
C THR A 208 3.39 20.93 1.14
N TRP A 209 3.79 21.46 2.30
CA TRP A 209 4.33 22.83 2.44
C TRP A 209 5.63 23.06 1.63
N VAL A 210 6.49 22.04 1.50
CA VAL A 210 7.74 22.13 0.70
C VAL A 210 7.44 22.32 -0.79
N TRP A 211 6.32 21.77 -1.23
CA TRP A 211 5.90 21.78 -2.63
C TRP A 211 4.91 22.90 -2.96
N ALA A 212 4.17 23.38 -1.95
CA ALA A 212 3.22 24.49 -2.08
C ALA A 212 3.90 25.77 -2.59
N GLY A 213 5.13 26.05 -2.14
CA GLY A 213 5.92 27.19 -2.61
C GLY A 213 6.29 27.12 -4.11
N LYS A 214 6.56 25.92 -4.64
CA LYS A 214 6.85 25.71 -6.08
C LYS A 214 5.61 25.78 -6.95
N GLN A 215 4.47 25.30 -6.44
CA GLN A 215 3.21 25.29 -7.17
C GLN A 215 2.65 26.71 -7.35
N HIS A 216 2.80 27.57 -6.32
CA HIS A 216 2.48 29.00 -6.43
C HIS A 216 3.32 29.72 -7.49
N GLY A 217 4.63 29.41 -7.58
CA GLY A 217 5.50 29.96 -8.62
C GLY A 217 5.12 29.52 -10.03
N ARG A 218 4.75 28.25 -10.20
CA ARG A 218 4.36 27.68 -11.51
C ARG A 218 3.00 28.21 -12.00
N ASN A 219 2.04 28.38 -11.10
CA ASN A 219 0.74 28.98 -11.42
C ASN A 219 0.88 30.47 -11.76
N ARG A 220 1.78 31.21 -11.08
CA ARG A 220 2.09 32.60 -11.46
C ARG A 220 2.70 32.69 -12.86
N LEU A 221 3.64 31.81 -13.20
CA LEU A 221 4.22 31.78 -14.55
C LEU A 221 3.21 31.39 -15.62
N ALA A 222 2.32 30.44 -15.33
CA ALA A 222 1.22 30.07 -16.22
C ALA A 222 0.26 31.25 -16.44
N SER A 223 -0.16 31.94 -15.37
CA SER A 223 -1.03 33.13 -15.49
C SER A 223 -0.35 34.29 -16.21
N VAL A 224 0.97 34.45 -16.04
CA VAL A 224 1.74 35.48 -16.75
C VAL A 224 1.89 35.11 -18.22
N ALA A 225 2.12 33.84 -18.54
CA ALA A 225 2.17 33.35 -19.92
C ALA A 225 0.82 33.49 -20.63
N GLU A 226 -0.29 33.15 -19.96
CA GLU A 226 -1.65 33.36 -20.48
C GLU A 226 -1.93 34.85 -20.70
N SER A 227 -1.60 35.71 -19.73
CA SER A 227 -1.78 37.17 -19.90
C SER A 227 -0.92 37.78 -21.01
N LYS A 228 0.25 37.18 -21.29
CA LYS A 228 1.14 37.60 -22.37
C LYS A 228 0.62 37.11 -23.72
N ALA A 229 0.15 35.86 -23.81
CA ALA A 229 -0.49 35.31 -24.99
C ALA A 229 -1.76 36.08 -25.37
N GLU A 230 -2.56 36.48 -24.39
CA GLU A 230 -3.75 37.31 -24.58
C GLU A 230 -3.42 38.73 -25.07
N ARG A 231 -2.31 39.32 -24.60
CA ARG A 231 -1.81 40.60 -25.12
C ARG A 231 -1.26 40.49 -26.54
N GLU A 232 -0.60 39.40 -26.87
CA GLU A 232 -0.07 39.15 -28.20
C GLU A 232 -1.21 38.92 -29.21
N THR A 233 -2.27 38.18 -28.86
CA THR A 233 -3.46 38.01 -29.71
C THR A 233 -4.27 39.29 -29.89
N LEU A 234 -4.36 40.16 -28.87
CA LEU A 234 -4.98 41.50 -28.98
C LEU A 234 -4.16 42.49 -29.83
N SER A 235 -2.87 42.24 -30.04
CA SER A 235 -1.98 43.09 -30.84
C SER A 235 -1.93 42.73 -32.33
N VAL A 236 -2.49 41.58 -32.71
CA VAL A 236 -2.63 41.21 -34.12
C VAL A 236 -3.85 41.94 -34.70
N PRO A 237 -3.69 42.81 -35.73
CA PRO A 237 -4.85 43.46 -36.34
C PRO A 237 -5.79 42.41 -36.93
N ALA A 238 -7.09 42.57 -36.68
CA ALA A 238 -8.19 41.67 -37.03
C ALA A 238 -8.40 41.40 -38.55
N ALA A 239 -7.39 41.63 -39.39
CA ALA A 239 -7.43 41.52 -40.84
C ALA A 239 -6.81 40.23 -41.40
N ALA A 240 -6.40 39.28 -40.55
CA ALA A 240 -5.89 37.98 -40.99
C ALA A 240 -6.71 36.80 -40.43
N VAL A 241 -8.04 36.88 -40.53
CA VAL A 241 -8.90 35.69 -40.49
C VAL A 241 -9.29 35.39 -41.93
N VAL A 242 -8.40 34.69 -42.64
CA VAL A 242 -8.78 33.96 -43.84
C VAL A 242 -9.71 32.84 -43.37
N THR A 243 -10.97 32.91 -43.78
CA THR A 243 -11.96 31.86 -43.56
C THR A 243 -11.56 30.61 -44.35
N GLU A 244 -11.03 29.60 -43.68
CA GLU A 244 -11.06 28.23 -44.20
C GLU A 244 -12.44 27.61 -43.92
N PRO A 245 -13.12 27.02 -44.92
CA PRO A 245 -14.36 26.29 -44.72
C PRO A 245 -14.02 24.87 -44.25
N GLY A 246 -14.01 24.61 -42.95
CA GLY A 246 -13.67 23.26 -42.46
C GLY A 246 -13.93 22.96 -40.97
N GLY A 247 -14.73 23.77 -40.28
CA GLY A 247 -14.86 23.74 -38.82
C GLY A 247 -16.00 22.89 -38.24
N ASP A 248 -16.31 21.71 -38.79
CA ASP A 248 -17.41 20.89 -38.23
C ASP A 248 -17.19 19.36 -38.24
N LYS A 249 -15.95 18.88 -38.41
CA LYS A 249 -15.66 17.42 -38.45
C LYS A 249 -14.84 16.88 -37.27
N ALA A 250 -14.22 17.73 -36.45
CA ALA A 250 -13.40 17.28 -35.31
C ALA A 250 -14.23 17.04 -34.03
N ALA A 251 -15.28 17.85 -33.78
CA ALA A 251 -16.16 17.67 -32.63
C ALA A 251 -17.09 16.44 -32.78
N ALA A 252 -17.56 16.16 -34.01
CA ALA A 252 -18.42 15.03 -34.32
C ALA A 252 -17.70 13.66 -34.23
N TRP A 253 -16.38 13.62 -34.49
CA TRP A 253 -15.59 12.38 -34.41
C TRP A 253 -15.37 11.89 -32.97
N SER A 254 -15.23 12.81 -32.01
CA SER A 254 -14.98 12.44 -30.60
C SER A 254 -16.20 11.82 -29.91
N GLN A 255 -17.42 12.21 -30.28
CA GLN A 255 -18.64 11.66 -29.69
C GLN A 255 -19.14 10.38 -30.36
N HIS A 256 -18.81 10.14 -31.63
CA HIS A 256 -19.17 8.89 -32.33
C HIS A 256 -18.29 7.70 -31.91
N VAL A 257 -17.00 7.92 -31.64
CA VAL A 257 -16.09 6.84 -31.19
C VAL A 257 -16.39 6.39 -29.76
N VAL A 258 -16.78 7.31 -28.88
CA VAL A 258 -17.17 6.98 -27.49
C VAL A 258 -18.55 6.29 -27.42
N ARG A 259 -19.50 6.63 -28.31
CA ARG A 259 -20.79 5.91 -28.40
C ARG A 259 -20.70 4.54 -29.09
N GLY A 260 -19.68 4.31 -29.93
CA GLY A 260 -19.41 3.01 -30.55
C GLY A 260 -18.91 1.98 -29.53
N MET A 261 -17.94 2.36 -28.69
CA MET A 261 -17.35 1.45 -27.69
C MET A 261 -18.31 1.06 -26.56
N VAL A 262 -19.28 1.91 -26.22
CA VAL A 262 -20.31 1.58 -25.19
C VAL A 262 -21.35 0.59 -25.71
N LYS A 263 -21.59 0.53 -27.03
CA LYS A 263 -22.53 -0.44 -27.63
C LYS A 263 -21.91 -1.82 -27.88
N GLU A 264 -20.61 -1.91 -28.15
CA GLU A 264 -19.92 -3.19 -28.31
C GLU A 264 -19.82 -3.95 -26.97
N HIS A 265 -19.58 -3.24 -25.86
CA HIS A 265 -19.50 -3.86 -24.53
C HIS A 265 -20.85 -4.37 -23.99
N GLU A 266 -21.99 -3.79 -24.39
CA GLU A 266 -23.31 -4.31 -24.02
C GLU A 266 -23.75 -5.53 -24.86
N LEU A 267 -23.24 -5.66 -26.09
CA LEU A 267 -23.53 -6.82 -26.95
C LEU A 267 -22.72 -8.06 -26.55
N GLU A 268 -21.44 -7.91 -26.17
CA GLU A 268 -20.64 -9.04 -25.65
C GLU A 268 -21.17 -9.59 -24.31
N VAL A 269 -21.70 -8.73 -23.43
CA VAL A 269 -22.30 -9.16 -22.15
C VAL A 269 -23.67 -9.83 -22.35
N CYS A 270 -24.40 -9.49 -23.41
CA CYS A 270 -25.67 -10.13 -23.74
C CYS A 270 -25.51 -11.48 -24.47
N GLU A 271 -24.43 -11.71 -25.23
CA GLU A 271 -24.15 -13.02 -25.84
C GLU A 271 -23.59 -14.05 -24.87
N ALA A 272 -22.94 -13.62 -23.77
CA ALA A 272 -22.43 -14.52 -22.72
C ALA A 272 -23.52 -15.12 -21.81
N ARG A 273 -24.82 -14.79 -22.01
CA ARG A 273 -25.92 -15.18 -21.10
C ARG A 273 -27.04 -15.99 -21.76
N ARG A 274 -26.73 -16.87 -22.73
CA ARG A 274 -27.65 -17.95 -23.14
C ARG A 274 -27.37 -19.25 -22.36
N PRO A 275 -28.40 -19.93 -21.82
CA PRO A 275 -28.23 -21.21 -21.13
C PRO A 275 -28.23 -22.37 -22.13
N GLY A 276 -27.22 -23.26 -22.07
CA GLY A 276 -27.23 -24.50 -22.85
C GLY A 276 -25.93 -25.33 -22.84
N GLY A 277 -25.81 -26.26 -21.87
CA GLY A 277 -25.28 -27.63 -22.03
C GLY A 277 -23.78 -27.89 -22.21
N GLN A 278 -23.11 -28.44 -21.17
CA GLN A 278 -22.67 -29.85 -21.05
C GLN A 278 -21.64 -30.05 -19.90
N LYS A 279 -21.72 -31.21 -19.24
CA LYS A 279 -20.90 -31.71 -18.12
C LYS A 279 -19.70 -32.54 -18.60
N GLN A 280 -18.60 -32.55 -17.85
CA GLN A 280 -17.78 -33.72 -17.41
C GLN A 280 -16.56 -33.20 -16.60
N GLU A 281 -16.45 -33.51 -15.29
CA GLU A 281 -15.57 -34.53 -14.64
C GLU A 281 -14.06 -34.26 -14.86
N GLU A 282 -13.20 -34.18 -13.83
CA GLU A 282 -12.68 -35.33 -13.06
C GLU A 282 -11.83 -34.89 -11.83
N GLN A 283 -11.83 -35.70 -10.76
CA GLN A 283 -11.08 -35.58 -9.49
C GLN A 283 -9.90 -36.59 -9.43
N GLU A 284 -8.77 -36.23 -8.80
CA GLU A 284 -7.90 -37.10 -7.95
C GLU A 284 -6.70 -36.25 -7.46
N HIS A 285 -6.35 -36.04 -6.18
CA HIS A 285 -6.11 -36.83 -4.96
C HIS A 285 -4.83 -37.69 -4.97
N VAL A 286 -3.91 -37.36 -4.05
CA VAL A 286 -2.59 -37.98 -3.79
C VAL A 286 -2.42 -38.13 -2.27
N PRO A 287 -1.88 -39.25 -1.77
CA PRO A 287 -1.17 -39.28 -0.47
C PRO A 287 0.24 -39.95 -0.60
N GLU A 288 1.32 -39.36 -0.07
CA GLU A 288 1.84 -39.37 1.33
C GLU A 288 2.98 -40.43 1.49
N ILE A 289 4.26 -40.03 1.48
CA ILE A 289 5.21 -39.71 2.58
C ILE A 289 5.55 -40.85 3.55
N ASN A 290 6.85 -41.16 3.66
CA ASN A 290 7.61 -41.51 4.88
C ASN A 290 9.09 -41.65 4.46
N ASP A 291 10.15 -41.27 5.19
CA ASP A 291 10.36 -40.95 6.60
C ASP A 291 11.75 -40.23 6.73
N VAL A 292 12.06 -39.76 7.93
CA VAL A 292 13.38 -39.40 8.48
C VAL A 292 13.95 -38.02 8.12
N ALA A 293 14.02 -37.13 9.11
CA ALA A 293 15.28 -36.61 9.66
C ALA A 293 15.03 -35.34 10.49
N SER A 294 14.76 -35.56 11.78
CA SER A 294 15.14 -34.63 12.83
C SER A 294 16.67 -34.52 12.86
N ARG A 295 17.20 -33.34 12.53
CA ARG A 295 18.44 -32.75 13.05
C ARG A 295 18.76 -31.51 12.22
N TYR A 296 19.20 -30.47 12.91
CA TYR A 296 19.83 -29.25 12.39
C TYR A 296 18.90 -28.13 11.93
N PHE A 297 18.34 -27.37 12.88
CA PHE A 297 18.21 -25.92 12.71
C PHE A 297 18.33 -25.24 14.08
N VAL A 298 19.46 -24.54 14.26
CA VAL A 298 19.71 -23.44 15.20
C VAL A 298 19.98 -22.22 14.33
#